data_AF-A0A2V8J6K1-F1
#
_entry.id   AF-A0A2V8J6K1-F1
#
_cell.length_a   1.000
_cell.length_b   1.000
_cell.length_c   1.000
_cell.angle_alpha   90.00
_cell.angle_beta   90.00
_cell.angle_gamma   90.00
#
_symmetry.space_group_name_H-M   'P 1'
#
loop_
_entity.id
_entity.type
_entity.pdbx_description
1 polymer ?
#
loop_
_entity_poly.entity_id
_entity_poly.type
_entity_poly.pdbx_seq_one_letter_code
_entity_poly.pdbx_strand_id
1 'polypeptide(L)'
;MTNYKIDSRWCRVLLAMMLAILVAAASGMGQQRKAQPPKSARLYVFDCGSLNIPDTSPYQLKKEELATNYMSVPCFLVAHPKGTMIWDAGAVPDSA
;
A
#
# COMPACT_ATOMS: atom_id res chain seq x y z
N MET A 1 -56.10 -18.78 1.89
CA MET A 1 -54.82 -19.09 1.23
C MET A 1 -54.88 -18.56 -0.19
N THR A 2 -54.53 -17.29 -0.39
CA THR A 2 -54.67 -16.63 -1.69
C THR A 2 -53.43 -16.92 -2.52
N ASN A 3 -53.59 -17.72 -3.57
CA ASN A 3 -52.53 -18.09 -4.49
C ASN A 3 -52.07 -16.85 -5.28
N TYR A 4 -50.92 -16.31 -4.91
CA TYR A 4 -50.27 -15.23 -5.65
C TYR A 4 -49.71 -15.81 -6.96
N LYS A 5 -50.44 -15.65 -8.06
CA LYS A 5 -49.91 -15.94 -9.41
C LYS A 5 -48.91 -14.84 -9.76
N ILE A 6 -47.63 -15.15 -9.55
CA ILE A 6 -46.53 -14.27 -9.96
C ILE A 6 -46.54 -14.19 -11.49
N ASP A 7 -46.95 -13.04 -12.01
CA ASP A 7 -46.93 -12.77 -13.44
C ASP A 7 -45.47 -12.74 -13.93
N SER A 8 -45.14 -13.57 -14.93
CA SER A 8 -43.78 -13.75 -15.45
C SER A 8 -43.14 -12.42 -15.90
N ARG A 9 -43.97 -11.46 -16.31
CA ARG A 9 -43.55 -10.10 -16.66
C ARG A 9 -42.98 -9.35 -15.47
N TRP A 10 -43.58 -9.51 -14.29
CA TRP A 10 -43.09 -8.90 -13.04
C TRP A 10 -41.81 -9.56 -12.56
N CYS A 11 -41.67 -10.88 -12.71
CA CYS A 11 -40.39 -11.57 -12.47
C CYS A 11 -39.27 -11.04 -13.36
N ARG A 12 -39.51 -10.83 -14.65
CA ARG A 12 -38.50 -10.30 -15.59
C ARG A 12 -38.08 -8.87 -15.25
N VAL A 13 -39.03 -8.03 -14.85
CA VAL A 13 -38.74 -6.65 -14.42
C VAL A 13 -37.94 -6.63 -13.12
N LEU A 14 -38.31 -7.46 -12.14
CA LEU A 14 -37.56 -7.59 -10.89
C LEU A 14 -36.14 -8.11 -11.14
N LEU A 15 -35.97 -9.11 -12.00
CA LEU A 15 -34.63 -9.60 -12.38
C LEU A 15 -33.79 -8.53 -13.07
N ALA A 16 -34.39 -7.78 -14.00
CA ALA A 16 -33.70 -6.70 -14.71
C ALA A 16 -33.28 -5.56 -13.77
N MET A 17 -34.13 -5.20 -12.80
CA MET A 17 -33.79 -4.21 -11.77
C MET A 17 -32.68 -4.72 -10.84
N MET A 18 -32.75 -5.97 -10.41
CA MET A 18 -31.70 -6.57 -9.57
C MET A 18 -30.35 -6.59 -10.30
N LEU A 19 -30.36 -6.94 -11.60
CA LEU A 19 -29.16 -6.94 -12.43
C LEU A 19 -28.59 -5.52 -12.61
N ALA A 20 -29.45 -4.51 -12.82
CA ALA A 20 -29.02 -3.11 -12.93
C ALA A 20 -28.40 -2.58 -11.63
N ILE A 21 -28.95 -2.95 -10.48
CA ILE A 21 -28.42 -2.59 -9.16
C ILE A 21 -27.05 -3.24 -8.93
N LEU A 22 -26.88 -4.51 -9.30
CA LEU A 22 -25.59 -5.23 -9.18
C LEU A 22 -24.49 -4.60 -10.05
N VAL A 23 -24.82 -4.18 -11.28
CA VAL A 23 -23.87 -3.52 -12.18
C VAL A 23 -23.46 -2.15 -11.64
N ALA A 24 -24.40 -1.36 -11.11
CA ALA A 24 -24.11 -0.05 -10.54
C ALA A 24 -23.21 -0.15 -9.29
N ALA A 25 -23.42 -1.17 -8.45
CA ALA A 25 -22.59 -1.42 -7.26
C ALA A 25 -21.13 -1.76 -7.62
N ALA A 26 -20.90 -2.49 -8.72
CA ALA A 26 -19.56 -2.83 -9.18
C ALA A 26 -18.74 -1.61 -9.66
N SER A 27 -19.40 -0.59 -10.22
CA SER A 27 -18.75 0.66 -10.65
C SER A 27 -18.44 1.64 -9.51
N GLY A 28 -19.02 1.45 -8.32
CA GLY A 28 -18.84 2.32 -7.15
C GLY A 28 -17.71 1.89 -6.20
N MET A 29 -17.18 0.68 -6.36
CA MET A 29 -15.99 0.23 -5.62
C MET A 29 -14.77 0.99 -6.14
N GLY A 30 -14.46 2.08 -5.44
CA GLY A 30 -13.51 3.13 -5.78
C GLY A 30 -12.33 2.66 -6.63
N GLN A 31 -12.34 3.06 -7.90
CA GLN A 31 -11.15 3.00 -8.73
C GLN A 31 -10.09 3.86 -8.04
N GLN A 32 -9.10 3.21 -7.45
CA GLN A 32 -7.99 3.87 -6.76
C GLN A 32 -7.37 4.87 -7.73
N ARG A 33 -7.68 6.17 -7.55
CA ARG A 33 -7.14 7.22 -8.42
C ARG A 33 -5.63 7.17 -8.25
N LYS A 34 -4.91 6.84 -9.32
CA LYS A 34 -3.44 6.96 -9.33
C LYS A 34 -3.10 8.42 -9.03
N ALA A 35 -2.22 8.63 -8.07
CA ALA A 35 -1.69 9.96 -7.78
C ALA A 35 -1.06 10.55 -9.05
N GLN A 36 -1.26 11.85 -9.29
CA GLN A 36 -0.59 12.51 -10.40
C GLN A 36 0.93 12.51 -10.16
N PRO A 37 1.74 12.20 -11.19
CA PRO A 37 3.20 12.30 -11.07
C PRO A 37 3.62 13.71 -10.63
N PRO A 38 4.66 13.84 -9.78
CA PRO A 38 5.15 15.16 -9.41
C PRO A 38 5.78 15.87 -10.62
N LYS A 39 5.85 17.20 -10.59
CA LYS A 39 6.49 18.01 -11.66
C LYS A 39 8.01 17.87 -11.70
N SER A 40 8.62 17.48 -10.58
CA SER A 40 10.07 17.29 -10.41
C SER A 40 10.30 16.10 -9.48
N ALA A 41 11.54 15.59 -9.45
CA ALA A 41 11.92 14.54 -8.51
C ALA A 41 11.69 15.00 -7.06
N ARG A 42 11.15 14.10 -6.23
CA ARG A 42 11.00 14.26 -4.78
C ARG A 42 11.56 13.03 -4.09
N LEU A 43 12.40 13.24 -3.09
CA LEU A 43 12.91 12.19 -2.22
C LEU A 43 12.17 12.27 -0.88
N TYR A 44 11.50 11.19 -0.51
CA TYR A 44 10.93 11.00 0.81
C TYR A 44 11.81 10.01 1.58
N VAL A 45 12.19 10.38 2.79
CA VAL A 45 12.94 9.51 3.71
C VAL A 45 11.94 8.97 4.72
N PHE A 46 11.84 7.64 4.81
CA PHE A 46 11.07 6.97 5.83
C PHE A 46 12.01 6.45 6.91
N ASP A 47 11.57 6.62 8.15
CA ASP A 47 12.14 5.88 9.27
C ASP A 47 11.62 4.43 9.20
N CYS A 48 12.48 3.50 8.79
CA CYS A 48 12.20 2.07 8.78
C CYS A 48 12.83 1.36 9.98
N GLY A 49 13.13 2.10 11.05
CA GLY A 49 13.63 1.60 12.31
C GLY A 49 15.13 1.80 12.49
N SER A 50 15.69 1.00 13.40
CA SER A 50 17.11 1.02 13.73
C SER A 50 17.61 -0.38 14.04
N LEU A 51 18.89 -0.62 13.77
CA LEU A 51 19.58 -1.84 14.14
C LEU A 51 20.54 -1.53 15.29
N ASN A 52 20.45 -2.31 16.36
CA ASN A 52 21.50 -2.34 17.37
C ASN A 52 22.61 -3.25 16.85
N ILE A 53 23.80 -2.71 16.57
CA ILE A 53 24.94 -3.46 16.05
C ILE A 53 26.01 -3.61 17.15
N PRO A 54 26.06 -4.72 17.90
CA PRO A 54 26.99 -4.86 19.02
C PRO A 54 28.45 -4.96 18.58
N ASP A 55 28.70 -5.62 17.45
CA ASP A 55 30.02 -5.74 16.84
C ASP A 55 30.13 -4.83 15.61
N THR A 56 30.90 -3.75 15.76
CA THR A 56 31.13 -2.75 14.72
C THR A 56 32.44 -2.96 13.95
N SER A 57 33.19 -4.03 14.29
CA SER A 57 34.43 -4.39 13.59
C SER A 57 34.29 -4.62 12.08
N PRO A 58 33.14 -5.10 11.52
CA PRO A 58 32.97 -5.20 10.08
C PRO A 58 33.00 -3.86 9.34
N TYR A 59 32.68 -2.76 10.04
CA TYR A 59 32.78 -1.40 9.52
C TYR A 59 34.16 -0.78 9.74
N GLN A 60 35.09 -1.51 10.35
CA GLN A 60 36.44 -1.06 10.73
C GLN A 60 36.39 0.13 11.70
N LEU A 61 35.39 0.15 12.57
CA LEU A 61 35.20 1.17 13.61
C LEU A 61 35.44 0.58 14.99
N LYS A 62 36.11 1.33 15.85
CA LYS A 62 36.24 1.00 17.28
C LYS A 62 35.08 1.60 18.05
N LYS A 63 34.77 1.00 19.21
CA LYS A 63 33.67 1.46 20.06
C LYS A 63 33.87 2.90 20.54
N GLU A 64 35.11 3.30 20.81
CA GLU A 64 35.45 4.63 21.31
C GLU A 64 35.32 5.73 20.22
N GLU A 65 35.27 5.33 18.95
CA GLU A 65 35.10 6.22 17.80
C GLU A 65 33.62 6.51 17.50
N LEU A 66 32.70 5.79 18.16
CA LEU A 66 31.27 5.85 17.90
C LEU A 66 30.51 6.49 19.06
N ALA A 67 29.64 7.44 18.73
CA ALA A 67 28.69 8.00 19.69
C ALA A 67 27.60 6.98 20.08
N THR A 68 27.22 6.09 19.15
CA THR A 68 26.23 5.03 19.35
C THR A 68 26.47 3.91 18.36
N ASN A 69 26.03 2.71 18.70
CA ASN A 69 26.01 1.54 17.84
C ASN A 69 24.59 1.21 17.32
N TYR A 70 23.61 2.07 17.59
CA TYR A 70 22.30 2.04 16.97
C TYR A 70 22.35 2.76 15.62
N MET A 71 22.17 2.02 14.54
CA MET A 71 22.24 2.52 13.17
C MET A 71 20.84 2.67 12.59
N SER A 72 20.56 3.79 11.94
CA SER A 72 19.27 4.02 11.26
C SER A 72 19.09 3.05 10.09
N VAL A 73 17.88 2.56 9.90
CA VAL A 73 17.44 1.85 8.69
C VAL A 73 16.55 2.81 7.91
N PRO A 74 17.10 3.64 6.99
CA PRO A 74 16.27 4.49 6.16
C PRO A 74 15.68 3.68 5.00
N CYS A 75 14.44 3.95 4.64
CA CYS A 75 13.92 3.61 3.30
C CYS A 75 13.64 4.88 2.51
N PHE A 76 13.73 4.80 1.19
CA PHE A 76 13.55 5.95 0.34
C PHE A 76 12.47 5.73 -0.70
N LEU A 77 11.56 6.69 -0.82
CA LEU A 77 10.64 6.77 -1.95
C LEU A 77 11.07 7.91 -2.86
N VAL A 78 11.42 7.55 -4.08
CA VAL A 78 11.74 8.49 -5.14
C VAL A 78 10.49 8.64 -6.02
N ALA A 79 9.77 9.74 -5.83
CA ALA A 79 8.66 10.10 -6.71
C ALA A 79 9.21 10.96 -7.85
N HIS A 80 9.24 10.40 -9.05
CA HIS A 80 9.78 11.06 -10.25
C HIS A 80 8.67 11.24 -11.30
N PRO A 81 8.73 12.26 -12.19
CA PRO A 81 7.77 12.41 -13.29
C PRO A 81 7.61 11.17 -14.18
N LYS A 82 8.62 10.29 -14.23
CA LYS A 82 8.63 9.03 -15.01
C LYS A 82 8.07 7.82 -14.25
N GLY A 83 7.78 7.96 -12.96
CA GLY A 83 7.34 6.85 -12.12
C GLY A 83 7.88 6.97 -10.70
N THR A 84 7.45 6.02 -9.87
CA THR A 84 7.81 5.96 -8.47
C THR A 84 8.71 4.75 -8.23
N MET A 85 9.80 4.95 -7.50
CA MET A 85 10.72 3.89 -7.09
C MET A 85 10.77 3.85 -5.57
N ILE A 86 10.71 2.64 -5.02
CA ILE A 86 11.11 2.37 -3.63
C ILE A 86 12.55 1.87 -3.67
N TRP A 87 13.41 2.45 -2.83
CA TRP A 87 14.77 1.99 -2.59
C TRP A 87 14.85 1.54 -1.14
N ASP A 88 15.14 0.26 -0.96
CA ASP A 88 15.02 -0.51 0.29
C ASP A 88 13.60 -0.53 0.89
N ALA A 89 13.31 -1.52 1.73
CA ALA A 89 11.99 -1.75 2.33
C ALA A 89 12.03 -2.02 3.83
N GLY A 90 13.17 -1.74 4.47
CA GLY A 90 13.40 -1.97 5.89
C GLY A 90 14.01 -3.34 6.17
N ALA A 91 14.23 -3.63 7.46
CA ALA A 91 14.74 -4.91 7.92
C ALA A 91 13.61 -5.95 8.04
N VAL A 92 13.96 -7.23 7.92
CA VAL A 92 13.05 -8.32 8.28
C VAL A 92 12.92 -8.36 9.81
N PRO A 93 11.72 -8.46 10.39
CA PRO A 93 11.56 -8.57 11.84
C PRO A 93 12.23 -9.82 12.40
N ASP A 94 12.84 -9.72 13.58
CA ASP A 94 13.54 -10.84 14.22
C ASP A 94 12.62 -12.03 14.56
N SER A 95 11.30 -11.81 14.64
CA SER A 95 10.30 -12.82 14.94
C SER A 95 9.68 -13.48 13.70
N ALA A 96 10.15 -13.14 12.50
CA ALA A 96 9.59 -13.62 11.23
C ALA A 96 10.04 -15.05 10.90
#